data_AF-A0AAU2E627-F1
#
_entry.id   AF-A0AAU2E627-F1
#
_cell.length_a   1.000
_cell.length_b   1.000
_cell.length_c   1.000
_cell.angle_alpha   90.00
_cell.angle_beta   90.00
_cell.angle_gamma   90.00
#
_symmetry.space_group_name_H-M   'P 1'
#
loop_
_entity.id
_entity.type
_entity.pdbx_description
1 polymer ?
#
loop_
_entity_poly.entity_id
_entity_poly.type
_entity_poly.pdbx_seq_one_letter_code
_entity_poly.pdbx_strand_id
1 'polypeptide(L)'
;MSHATAYPILRTTDLTEALTEARRVLRIADLSETEVFAHAKLATVEELLPLRAAFPGAWYSAKCGRVGADGAPFHGLPDEDLPGDADSLARLLPLEFSQEEQPLGALPDGYEEAFLSAVGAGPASLEWWWTRWPAVPELDLPPGAKHADVQIAVHSADLFREVPADAHTLYVHVGPHEAIRADWIAAQVGLHVVGPGLWVG
;
A
#
# COMPACT_ATOMS: atom_id res chain seq x y z
N MET A 1 17.97 4.14 -9.27
CA MET A 1 17.10 3.31 -8.42
C MET A 1 17.90 3.00 -7.17
N SER A 2 17.38 3.39 -6.01
CA SER A 2 18.05 3.17 -4.75
C SER A 2 17.20 2.20 -3.94
N HIS A 3 17.86 1.29 -3.23
CA HIS A 3 17.20 0.17 -2.59
C HIS A 3 16.71 0.57 -1.21
N ALA A 4 15.47 0.21 -0.88
CA ALA A 4 14.93 0.28 0.47
C ALA A 4 14.96 -1.11 1.11
N THR A 5 14.90 -1.16 2.44
CA THR A 5 14.57 -2.40 3.16
C THR A 5 13.32 -2.18 3.98
N ALA A 6 12.30 -3.01 3.76
CA ALA A 6 11.05 -2.98 4.50
C ALA A 6 11.09 -4.01 5.63
N TYR A 7 10.89 -3.56 6.87
CA TYR A 7 10.87 -4.43 8.05
C TYR A 7 9.44 -4.59 8.57
N PRO A 8 8.94 -5.82 8.74
CA PRO A 8 7.63 -6.04 9.32
C PRO A 8 7.67 -5.75 10.81
N ILE A 9 6.78 -4.90 11.31
CA ILE A 9 6.69 -4.52 12.72
C ILE A 9 5.39 -4.98 13.40
N LEU A 10 4.41 -5.41 12.59
CA LEU A 10 3.17 -6.01 13.06
C LEU A 10 2.66 -7.01 12.02
N ARG A 11 2.17 -8.16 12.48
CA ARG A 11 1.33 -9.07 11.70
C ARG A 11 0.05 -9.31 12.47
N THR A 12 -1.09 -9.09 11.83
CA THR A 12 -2.41 -9.20 12.45
C THR A 12 -3.44 -9.67 11.43
N THR A 13 -4.57 -10.21 11.88
CA THR A 13 -5.75 -10.48 11.05
C THR A 13 -6.81 -9.38 11.18
N ASP A 14 -6.49 -8.28 11.88
CA ASP A 14 -7.36 -7.12 12.07
C ASP A 14 -6.83 -5.91 11.29
N LEU A 15 -7.53 -5.53 10.21
CA LEU A 15 -7.19 -4.34 9.42
C LEU A 15 -7.27 -3.03 10.21
N THR A 16 -8.18 -2.96 11.18
CA THR A 16 -8.34 -1.76 12.02
C THR A 16 -7.12 -1.61 12.94
N GLU A 17 -6.62 -2.71 13.48
CA GLU A 17 -5.36 -2.71 14.24
C GLU A 17 -4.19 -2.28 13.36
N ALA A 18 -4.06 -2.85 12.15
CA ALA A 18 -2.99 -2.50 11.21
C ALA A 18 -2.99 -1.00 10.86
N LEU A 19 -4.16 -0.43 10.53
CA LEU A 19 -4.30 1.00 10.23
C LEU A 19 -4.04 1.88 11.47
N THR A 20 -4.50 1.45 12.65
CA THR A 20 -4.26 2.18 13.90
C THR A 20 -2.78 2.29 14.18
N GLU A 21 -2.04 1.19 14.09
CA GLU A 21 -0.60 1.17 14.33
C GLU A 21 0.17 1.92 13.24
N ALA A 22 -0.24 1.82 11.96
CA ALA A 22 0.34 2.62 10.88
C ALA A 22 0.24 4.13 11.18
N ARG A 23 -0.94 4.60 11.62
CA ARG A 23 -1.12 6.00 12.03
C ARG A 23 -0.26 6.39 13.22
N ARG A 24 -0.04 5.48 14.18
CA ARG A 24 0.88 5.74 15.31
C ARG A 24 2.31 5.91 14.81
N VAL A 25 2.74 5.12 13.84
CA VAL A 25 4.07 5.22 13.20
C VAL A 25 4.20 6.52 12.41
N LEU A 26 3.19 6.87 11.60
CA LEU A 26 3.20 8.08 10.79
C LEU A 26 3.34 9.36 11.62
N ARG A 27 2.84 9.38 12.87
CA ARG A 27 3.05 10.52 13.79
C ARG A 27 4.50 10.77 14.20
N ILE A 28 5.41 9.84 13.93
CA ILE A 28 6.84 9.99 14.18
C ILE A 28 7.52 10.73 13.01
N ALA A 29 7.00 10.54 11.79
CA ALA A 29 7.57 11.12 10.58
C ALA A 29 7.10 12.57 10.37
N ASP A 30 7.89 13.30 9.60
CA ASP A 30 7.41 14.50 8.90
C ASP A 30 6.64 14.07 7.64
N LEU A 31 5.39 14.53 7.55
CA LEU A 31 4.41 14.12 6.54
C LEU A 31 4.12 15.22 5.50
N SER A 32 4.92 16.30 5.49
CA SER A 32 4.65 17.49 4.68
C SER A 32 4.62 17.25 3.17
N GLU A 33 5.35 16.25 2.69
CA GLU A 33 5.42 15.85 1.27
C GLU A 33 4.85 14.43 1.04
N THR A 34 4.15 13.88 2.03
CA THR A 34 3.68 12.49 1.96
C THR A 34 2.57 12.31 0.93
N GLU A 35 2.71 11.28 0.13
CA GLU A 35 1.71 10.81 -0.83
C GLU A 35 1.22 9.42 -0.43
N VAL A 36 -0.05 9.15 -0.72
CA VAL A 36 -0.70 7.88 -0.44
C VAL A 36 -0.91 7.13 -1.75
N PHE A 37 -0.57 5.84 -1.70
CA PHE A 37 -0.74 4.90 -2.79
C PHE A 37 -1.60 3.75 -2.31
N ALA A 38 -2.61 3.39 -3.09
CA ALA A 38 -3.54 2.31 -2.78
C ALA A 38 -3.68 1.39 -4.00
N HIS A 39 -3.40 0.10 -3.79
CA HIS A 39 -3.42 -0.90 -4.85
C HIS A 39 -4.17 -2.14 -4.40
N ALA A 40 -4.95 -2.76 -5.27
CA ALA A 40 -5.63 -4.01 -4.96
C ALA A 40 -5.69 -4.94 -6.17
N LYS A 41 -5.59 -6.25 -5.95
CA LYS A 41 -5.85 -7.27 -6.96
C LYS A 41 -7.29 -7.73 -6.84
N LEU A 42 -8.01 -7.62 -7.96
CA LEU A 42 -9.44 -7.88 -8.06
C LEU A 42 -9.65 -9.12 -8.92
N ALA A 43 -10.14 -10.19 -8.30
CA ALA A 43 -10.44 -11.45 -8.97
C ALA A 43 -11.92 -11.57 -9.33
N THR A 44 -12.78 -10.81 -8.66
CA THR A 44 -14.25 -10.91 -8.75
C THR A 44 -14.90 -9.54 -8.98
N VAL A 45 -16.14 -9.53 -9.49
CA VAL A 45 -16.91 -8.29 -9.68
C VAL A 45 -17.31 -7.72 -8.31
N GLU A 46 -17.55 -8.61 -7.35
CA GLU A 46 -17.88 -8.31 -5.96
C GLU A 46 -16.75 -7.55 -5.24
N GLU A 47 -15.49 -7.79 -5.58
CA GLU A 47 -14.34 -7.02 -5.09
C GLU A 47 -14.18 -5.67 -5.84
N LEU A 48 -14.53 -5.63 -7.12
CA LEU A 48 -14.38 -4.43 -7.96
C LEU A 48 -15.39 -3.34 -7.59
N LEU A 49 -16.67 -3.69 -7.45
CA LEU A 49 -17.75 -2.71 -7.31
C LEU A 49 -17.62 -1.80 -6.07
N PRO A 50 -17.25 -2.29 -4.87
CA PRO A 50 -17.04 -1.43 -3.71
C PRO A 50 -15.92 -0.42 -3.91
N LEU A 51 -14.78 -0.83 -4.49
CA LEU A 51 -13.66 0.08 -4.77
C LEU A 51 -14.04 1.12 -5.83
N ARG A 52 -14.78 0.71 -6.85
CA ARG A 52 -15.32 1.60 -7.88
C ARG A 52 -16.22 2.68 -7.28
N ALA A 53 -17.10 2.29 -6.36
CA ALA A 53 -18.00 3.22 -5.70
C ALA A 53 -17.27 4.18 -4.75
N ALA A 54 -16.23 3.71 -4.06
CA ALA A 54 -15.46 4.49 -3.09
C ALA A 54 -14.45 5.44 -3.74
N PHE A 55 -13.90 5.08 -4.89
CA PHE A 55 -12.81 5.81 -5.57
C PHE A 55 -13.17 6.10 -7.03
N PRO A 56 -14.12 7.01 -7.29
CA PRO A 56 -14.42 7.44 -8.65
C PRO A 56 -13.16 8.05 -9.29
N GLY A 57 -12.89 7.66 -10.54
CA GLY A 57 -11.68 8.09 -11.27
C GLY A 57 -10.41 7.30 -10.96
N ALA A 58 -10.49 6.21 -10.18
CA ALA A 58 -9.37 5.28 -10.03
C ALA A 58 -9.02 4.58 -11.34
N TRP A 59 -7.79 4.07 -11.42
CA TRP A 59 -7.30 3.31 -12.56
C TRP A 59 -7.47 1.81 -12.35
N TYR A 60 -7.81 1.11 -13.43
CA TYR A 60 -7.99 -0.34 -13.45
C TYR A 60 -7.22 -0.94 -14.61
N SER A 61 -6.24 -1.78 -14.32
CA SER A 61 -5.42 -2.42 -15.36
C SER A 61 -5.52 -3.93 -15.30
N ALA A 62 -5.51 -4.61 -16.45
CA ALA A 62 -5.25 -6.04 -16.47
C ALA A 62 -3.76 -6.24 -16.28
N LYS A 63 -3.35 -7.21 -15.45
CA LYS A 63 -1.93 -7.56 -15.25
C LYS A 63 -1.20 -7.64 -16.59
N CYS A 64 -0.01 -7.03 -16.68
CA CYS A 64 0.80 -6.89 -17.90
C CYS A 64 0.69 -8.09 -18.84
N GLY A 65 0.20 -7.86 -20.07
CA GLY A 65 0.14 -8.89 -21.12
C GLY A 65 -1.21 -9.05 -21.81
N ARG A 66 -2.28 -8.38 -21.34
CA ARG A 66 -3.47 -8.23 -22.19
C ARG A 66 -3.17 -7.24 -23.29
N VAL A 67 -3.47 -7.67 -24.50
CA VAL A 67 -3.37 -6.87 -25.71
C VAL A 67 -4.80 -6.45 -26.06
N GLY A 68 -5.02 -5.17 -26.31
CA GLY A 68 -6.27 -4.67 -26.85
C GLY A 68 -6.64 -5.38 -28.15
N ALA A 69 -7.90 -5.28 -28.57
CA ALA A 69 -8.34 -5.87 -29.84
C ALA A 69 -7.54 -5.36 -31.07
N ASP A 70 -6.84 -4.23 -30.91
CA ASP A 70 -5.98 -3.55 -31.87
C ASP A 70 -4.50 -3.97 -31.81
N GLY A 71 -4.10 -4.85 -30.90
CA GLY A 71 -2.69 -5.22 -30.74
C GLY A 71 -1.90 -4.33 -29.76
N ALA A 72 -2.52 -3.31 -29.14
CA ALA A 72 -1.83 -2.41 -28.22
C ALA A 72 -1.73 -3.01 -26.81
N PRO A 73 -0.66 -2.74 -26.03
CA PRO A 73 -0.62 -3.11 -24.62
C PRO A 73 -1.81 -2.46 -23.88
N PHE A 74 -2.53 -3.23 -23.07
CA PHE A 74 -3.58 -2.68 -22.24
C PHE A 74 -2.95 -1.86 -21.10
N HIS A 75 -3.02 -0.53 -21.20
CA HIS A 75 -2.39 0.41 -20.27
C HIS A 75 -3.22 0.72 -19.00
N GLY A 76 -4.34 0.02 -18.82
CA GLY A 76 -5.34 0.35 -17.81
C GLY A 76 -6.38 1.34 -18.33
N LEU A 77 -7.56 1.30 -17.72
CA LEU A 77 -8.69 2.18 -18.00
C LEU A 77 -9.03 2.96 -16.73
N PRO A 78 -9.34 4.25 -16.83
CA PRO A 78 -9.98 4.95 -15.73
C PRO A 78 -11.37 4.33 -15.49
N ASP A 79 -11.87 4.48 -14.27
CA ASP A 79 -13.21 4.06 -13.84
C ASP A 79 -14.33 4.36 -14.87
N GLU A 80 -14.30 5.57 -15.45
CA GLU A 80 -15.31 6.05 -16.40
C GLU A 80 -15.38 5.23 -17.70
N ASP A 81 -14.29 4.56 -18.07
CA ASP A 81 -14.20 3.72 -19.26
C ASP A 81 -14.51 2.24 -18.96
N LEU A 82 -14.70 1.86 -17.69
CA LEU A 82 -15.12 0.50 -17.34
C LEU A 82 -16.60 0.27 -17.67
N PRO A 83 -16.95 -0.91 -18.23
CA PRO A 83 -18.34 -1.29 -18.46
C PRO A 83 -19.21 -1.15 -17.21
N GLY A 84 -20.47 -0.75 -17.41
CA GLY A 84 -21.42 -0.58 -16.30
C GLY A 84 -22.08 -1.88 -15.84
N ASP A 85 -22.11 -2.91 -16.69
CA ASP A 85 -22.75 -4.19 -16.38
C ASP A 85 -21.77 -5.25 -15.85
N ALA A 86 -22.27 -6.09 -14.94
CA ALA A 86 -21.47 -7.11 -14.27
C ALA A 86 -20.91 -8.17 -15.22
N ASP A 87 -21.66 -8.59 -16.26
CA ASP A 87 -21.23 -9.62 -17.21
C ASP A 87 -20.03 -9.16 -18.04
N SER A 88 -19.99 -7.89 -18.43
CA SER A 88 -18.86 -7.30 -19.14
C SER A 88 -17.66 -7.08 -18.22
N LEU A 89 -17.88 -6.61 -17.00
CA LEU A 89 -16.82 -6.49 -15.98
C LEU A 89 -16.17 -7.85 -15.69
N ALA A 90 -16.97 -8.91 -15.56
CA ALA A 90 -16.48 -10.26 -15.29
C ALA A 90 -15.49 -10.77 -16.36
N ARG A 91 -15.59 -10.29 -17.61
CA ARG A 91 -14.67 -10.66 -18.71
C ARG A 91 -13.33 -9.95 -18.64
N LEU A 92 -13.26 -8.82 -17.94
CA LEU A 92 -12.04 -8.03 -17.78
C LEU A 92 -11.16 -8.54 -16.64
N LEU A 93 -11.75 -9.23 -15.67
CA LEU A 93 -11.06 -9.81 -14.52
C LEU A 93 -10.04 -10.90 -14.91
N PRO A 94 -8.93 -11.07 -14.17
CA PRO A 94 -8.54 -10.25 -13.01
C PRO A 94 -8.01 -8.86 -13.43
N LEU A 95 -8.23 -7.88 -12.56
CA LEU A 95 -7.77 -6.50 -12.69
C LEU A 95 -6.93 -6.09 -11.47
N GLU A 96 -6.13 -5.05 -11.64
CA GLU A 96 -5.43 -4.32 -10.59
C GLU A 96 -6.05 -2.93 -10.49
N PHE A 97 -6.54 -2.60 -9.29
CA PHE A 97 -6.92 -1.25 -8.91
C PHE A 97 -5.66 -0.45 -8.56
N SER A 98 -5.61 0.80 -8.99
CA SER A 98 -4.55 1.74 -8.64
C SER A 98 -5.09 3.14 -8.38
N GLN A 99 -4.70 3.68 -7.23
CA GLN A 99 -4.78 5.09 -6.87
C GLN A 99 -3.38 5.50 -6.41
N GLU A 100 -2.71 6.32 -7.20
CA GLU A 100 -1.30 6.64 -7.04
C GLU A 100 -1.12 8.13 -6.73
N GLU A 101 -0.02 8.47 -6.04
CA GLU A 101 0.45 9.86 -5.87
C GLU A 101 -0.61 10.80 -5.27
N GLN A 102 -1.44 10.31 -4.34
CA GLN A 102 -2.48 11.14 -3.72
C GLN A 102 -1.88 11.94 -2.55
N PRO A 103 -1.80 13.29 -2.61
CA PRO A 103 -1.18 14.05 -1.53
C PRO A 103 -1.97 13.90 -0.24
N LEU A 104 -1.31 13.48 0.85
CA LEU A 104 -1.98 13.14 2.12
C LEU A 104 -2.85 14.30 2.64
N GLY A 105 -2.37 15.55 2.51
CA GLY A 105 -3.10 16.75 2.95
C GLY A 105 -4.30 17.14 2.08
N ALA A 106 -4.51 16.50 0.93
CA ALA A 106 -5.63 16.74 0.02
C ALA A 106 -6.69 15.63 0.07
N LEU A 107 -6.42 14.54 0.79
CA LEU A 107 -7.34 13.41 0.91
C LEU A 107 -8.57 13.77 1.77
N PRO A 108 -9.75 13.24 1.43
CA PRO A 108 -10.91 13.35 2.30
C PRO A 108 -10.71 12.56 3.61
N ASP A 109 -11.34 13.03 4.68
CA ASP A 109 -11.37 12.31 5.95
C ASP A 109 -11.91 10.88 5.75
N GLY A 110 -11.18 9.89 6.28
CA GLY A 110 -11.58 8.48 6.20
C GLY A 110 -11.21 7.77 4.88
N TYR A 111 -10.36 8.38 4.04
CA TYR A 111 -9.89 7.77 2.79
C TYR A 111 -9.31 6.36 3.01
N GLU A 112 -8.46 6.20 4.03
CA GLU A 112 -7.81 4.91 4.28
C GLU A 112 -8.80 3.84 4.76
N GLU A 113 -9.74 4.20 5.65
CA GLU A 113 -10.81 3.32 6.07
C GLU A 113 -11.73 2.93 4.92
N ALA A 114 -12.06 3.88 4.04
CA ALA A 114 -12.87 3.62 2.85
C ALA A 114 -12.19 2.61 1.94
N PHE A 115 -10.87 2.73 1.75
CA PHE A 115 -10.09 1.78 0.97
C PHE A 115 -10.08 0.40 1.62
N LEU A 116 -9.67 0.31 2.88
CA LEU A 116 -9.56 -0.97 3.59
C LEU A 116 -10.91 -1.69 3.73
N SER A 117 -12.01 -0.94 3.81
CA SER A 117 -13.37 -1.51 3.84
C SER A 117 -13.82 -2.04 2.46
N ALA A 118 -13.23 -1.55 1.37
CA ALA A 118 -13.63 -1.87 0.00
C ALA A 118 -12.82 -3.02 -0.65
N VAL A 119 -11.59 -3.28 -0.18
CA VAL A 119 -10.64 -4.24 -0.76
C VAL A 119 -11.15 -5.70 -0.86
N GLY A 120 -12.19 -6.07 -0.11
CA GLY A 120 -12.72 -7.44 -0.13
C GLY A 120 -11.70 -8.45 0.41
N ALA A 121 -11.64 -9.66 -0.15
CA ALA A 121 -10.72 -10.72 0.30
C ALA A 121 -9.40 -10.79 -0.52
N GLY A 122 -9.27 -9.95 -1.55
CA GLY A 122 -8.12 -9.92 -2.43
C GLY A 122 -6.86 -9.29 -1.79
N PRO A 123 -5.65 -9.65 -2.26
CA PRO A 123 -4.42 -8.97 -1.87
C PRO A 123 -4.43 -7.49 -2.25
N ALA A 124 -4.01 -6.64 -1.32
CA ALA A 124 -3.92 -5.19 -1.54
C ALA A 124 -2.75 -4.58 -0.77
N SER A 125 -2.44 -3.31 -1.06
CA SER A 125 -1.54 -2.50 -0.24
C SER A 125 -2.05 -1.08 -0.11
N LEU A 126 -1.76 -0.50 1.05
CA LEU A 126 -1.91 0.92 1.34
C LEU A 126 -0.57 1.44 1.81
N GLU A 127 -0.06 2.46 1.17
CA GLU A 127 1.32 2.91 1.31
C GLU A 127 1.38 4.43 1.46
N TRP A 128 2.26 4.90 2.33
CA TRP A 128 2.57 6.31 2.53
C TRP A 128 4.02 6.52 2.13
N TRP A 129 4.22 7.17 0.99
CA TRP A 129 5.50 7.43 0.37
C TRP A 129 5.97 8.85 0.68
N TRP A 130 7.27 9.08 0.50
CA TRP A 130 7.89 10.40 0.71
C TRP A 130 7.68 10.95 2.13
N THR A 131 7.49 10.06 3.10
CA THR A 131 7.59 10.44 4.50
C THR A 131 9.05 10.80 4.81
N ARG A 132 9.30 11.42 5.95
CA ARG A 132 10.66 11.69 6.40
C ARG A 132 10.84 11.26 7.84
N TRP A 133 11.70 10.26 8.04
CA TRP A 133 12.10 9.84 9.38
C TRP A 133 12.91 10.95 10.06
N PRO A 134 12.66 11.21 11.35
CA PRO A 134 13.42 12.19 12.10
C PRO A 134 14.88 11.74 12.28
N ALA A 135 15.73 12.68 12.70
CA ALA A 135 17.03 12.32 13.25
C ALA A 135 16.83 11.53 14.55
N VAL A 136 17.72 10.57 14.80
CA VAL A 136 17.81 9.83 16.06
C VAL A 136 19.24 9.98 16.58
N PRO A 137 19.57 11.10 17.26
CA PRO A 137 20.94 11.41 17.66
C PRO A 137 21.56 10.35 18.57
N GLU A 138 20.77 9.71 19.42
CA GLU A 138 21.22 8.64 20.32
C GLU A 138 21.69 7.37 19.58
N LEU A 139 21.33 7.23 18.30
CA LEU A 139 21.74 6.13 17.42
C LEU A 139 22.66 6.59 16.28
N ASP A 140 23.11 7.86 16.30
CA ASP A 140 23.89 8.47 15.21
C ASP A 140 23.20 8.39 13.83
N LEU A 141 21.87 8.51 13.83
CA LEU A 141 21.05 8.45 12.63
C LEU A 141 20.61 9.85 12.20
N PRO A 142 20.98 10.33 11.01
CA PRO A 142 20.50 11.62 10.49
C PRO A 142 19.00 11.52 10.09
N PRO A 143 18.33 12.63 9.77
CA PRO A 143 17.02 12.56 9.13
C PRO A 143 17.08 11.75 7.84
N GLY A 144 16.08 10.90 7.60
CA GLY A 144 16.01 10.03 6.43
C GLY A 144 14.76 10.29 5.63
N ALA A 145 14.86 10.99 4.49
CA ALA A 145 13.74 11.17 3.55
C ALA A 145 13.71 10.07 2.48
N LYS A 146 14.89 9.53 2.15
CA LYS A 146 15.04 8.53 1.11
C LYS A 146 14.69 7.16 1.70
N HIS A 147 13.75 6.43 1.09
CA HIS A 147 13.25 5.13 1.54
C HIS A 147 12.42 5.17 2.82
N ALA A 148 11.91 6.35 3.17
CA ALA A 148 11.07 6.52 4.34
C ALA A 148 9.61 6.38 3.92
N ASP A 149 9.12 5.15 4.03
CA ASP A 149 7.76 4.79 3.63
C ASP A 149 7.14 3.90 4.71
N VAL A 150 5.82 3.93 4.80
CA VAL A 150 5.02 3.01 5.61
C VAL A 150 4.12 2.23 4.68
N GLN A 151 3.99 0.92 4.87
CA GLN A 151 3.15 0.09 4.02
C GLN A 151 2.34 -0.89 4.87
N ILE A 152 1.05 -0.99 4.59
CA ILE A 152 0.23 -2.13 5.00
C ILE A 152 0.08 -3.05 3.80
N ALA A 153 0.60 -4.26 3.89
CA ALA A 153 0.23 -5.34 2.98
C ALA A 153 -1.03 -6.02 3.53
N VAL A 154 -2.08 -6.09 2.72
CA VAL A 154 -3.41 -6.62 3.07
C VAL A 154 -3.63 -7.94 2.35
N HIS A 155 -4.12 -8.95 3.07
CA HIS A 155 -4.32 -10.30 2.57
C HIS A 155 -3.10 -10.87 1.82
N SER A 156 -1.90 -10.54 2.30
CA SER A 156 -0.65 -10.84 1.60
C SER A 156 0.49 -11.12 2.58
N ALA A 157 1.25 -12.17 2.31
CA ALA A 157 2.45 -12.53 3.05
C ALA A 157 3.70 -11.74 2.56
N ASP A 158 3.62 -11.08 1.41
CA ASP A 158 4.71 -10.30 0.81
C ASP A 158 4.31 -8.85 0.47
N LEU A 159 5.31 -8.01 0.23
CA LEU A 159 5.16 -6.58 -0.09
C LEU A 159 4.47 -6.35 -1.45
N PHE A 160 4.62 -7.27 -2.39
CA PHE A 160 4.22 -7.08 -3.78
C PHE A 160 2.82 -7.65 -4.08
N ARG A 161 2.09 -8.05 -3.03
CA ARG A 161 0.72 -8.58 -3.14
C ARG A 161 0.67 -9.87 -3.99
N GLU A 162 1.76 -10.64 -4.06
CA GLU A 162 1.86 -11.83 -4.92
C GLU A 162 1.57 -13.15 -4.19
N VAL A 163 1.69 -13.17 -2.87
CA VAL A 163 1.48 -14.34 -2.03
C VAL A 163 0.29 -14.10 -1.10
N PRO A 164 -0.92 -14.56 -1.46
CA PRO A 164 -2.11 -14.38 -0.63
C PRO A 164 -1.95 -14.96 0.79
N ALA A 165 -2.53 -14.29 1.77
CA ALA A 165 -2.57 -14.72 3.17
C ALA A 165 -3.79 -14.15 3.89
N ASP A 166 -4.21 -14.74 5.01
CA ASP A 166 -5.28 -14.16 5.84
C ASP A 166 -4.80 -12.98 6.70
N ALA A 167 -3.48 -12.81 6.81
CA ALA A 167 -2.87 -11.78 7.64
C ALA A 167 -2.59 -10.50 6.84
N HIS A 168 -2.54 -9.40 7.59
CA HIS A 168 -2.07 -8.09 7.20
C HIS A 168 -0.76 -7.81 7.89
N THR A 169 0.18 -7.20 7.18
CA THR A 169 1.50 -6.88 7.72
C THR A 169 1.78 -5.40 7.56
N LEU A 170 2.10 -4.74 8.68
CA LEU A 170 2.61 -3.36 8.68
C LEU A 170 4.12 -3.39 8.55
N TYR A 171 4.63 -2.69 7.55
CA TYR A 171 6.04 -2.51 7.27
C TYR A 171 6.47 -1.07 7.46
N VAL A 172 7.71 -0.92 7.93
CA VAL A 172 8.44 0.35 7.89
C VAL A 172 9.61 0.22 6.93
N HIS A 173 9.71 1.16 6.00
CA HIS A 173 10.77 1.20 5.02
C HIS A 173 11.87 2.12 5.54
N VAL A 174 13.11 1.67 5.43
CA VAL A 174 14.30 2.43 5.85
C VAL A 174 15.41 2.25 4.81
N GLY A 175 16.46 3.06 4.95
CA GLY A 175 17.63 2.95 4.09
C GLY A 175 18.31 1.58 4.18
N PRO A 176 19.11 1.21 3.17
CA PRO A 176 19.86 -0.03 3.21
C PRO A 176 20.81 0.01 4.41
N HIS A 177 20.82 -1.07 5.19
CA HIS A 177 21.58 -1.20 6.45
C HIS A 177 21.08 -0.37 7.64
N GLU A 178 19.93 0.31 7.55
CA GLU A 178 19.34 1.04 8.68
C GLU A 178 18.38 0.17 9.52
N ALA A 179 18.67 -1.12 9.72
CA ALA A 179 17.80 -2.01 10.51
C ALA A 179 17.52 -1.46 11.92
N ILE A 180 18.53 -0.84 12.53
CA ILE A 180 18.43 -0.20 13.84
C ILE A 180 17.43 0.97 13.86
N ARG A 181 17.21 1.66 12.73
CA ARG A 181 16.17 2.67 12.60
C ARG A 181 14.79 2.03 12.64
N ALA A 182 14.59 0.91 11.93
CA ALA A 182 13.32 0.19 11.95
C ALA A 182 12.97 -0.30 13.36
N ASP A 183 13.94 -0.86 14.10
CA ASP A 183 13.77 -1.24 15.50
C ASP A 183 13.38 -0.03 16.37
N TRP A 184 14.05 1.11 16.19
CA TRP A 184 13.74 2.33 16.93
C TRP A 184 12.34 2.84 16.64
N ILE A 185 11.91 2.87 15.36
CA ILE A 185 10.56 3.29 14.95
C ILE A 185 9.51 2.37 15.59
N ALA A 186 9.70 1.05 15.51
CA ALA A 186 8.79 0.07 16.11
C ALA A 186 8.66 0.30 17.62
N ALA A 187 9.79 0.53 18.31
CA ALA A 187 9.82 0.78 19.74
C ALA A 187 9.06 2.05 20.15
N GLN A 188 9.05 3.11 19.33
CA GLN A 188 8.28 4.33 19.60
C GLN A 188 6.77 4.08 19.71
N VAL A 189 6.26 3.05 19.04
CA VAL A 189 4.86 2.64 19.10
C VAL A 189 4.63 1.42 20.01
N GLY A 190 5.66 0.97 20.74
CA GLY A 190 5.56 -0.20 21.63
C GLY A 190 5.52 -1.54 20.89
N LEU A 191 5.96 -1.56 19.63
CA LEU A 191 6.11 -2.75 18.80
C LEU A 191 7.60 -3.14 18.69
N HIS A 192 7.86 -4.21 17.95
CA HIS A 192 9.20 -4.67 17.61
C HIS A 192 9.19 -5.27 16.21
N VAL A 193 10.34 -5.37 15.56
CA VAL A 193 10.45 -6.05 14.26
C VAL A 193 10.17 -7.55 14.42
N VAL A 194 9.21 -8.08 13.64
CA VAL A 194 8.68 -9.46 13.76
C VAL A 194 9.17 -10.40 12.65
N GLY A 195 10.17 -10.00 11.88
CA GLY A 195 10.70 -10.79 10.77
C GLY A 195 11.90 -10.15 10.09
N PRO A 196 12.51 -10.84 9.11
CA PRO A 196 13.64 -10.29 8.37
C PRO A 196 13.22 -9.08 7.55
N GLY A 197 14.16 -8.16 7.33
CA GLY A 197 14.01 -7.09 6.36
C GLY A 197 13.90 -7.65 4.94
N LEU A 198 12.93 -7.15 4.19
CA LEU A 198 12.68 -7.50 2.80
C LEU A 198 13.27 -6.43 1.89
N TRP A 199 14.01 -6.85 0.88
CA TRP A 199 14.66 -5.93 -0.04
C TRP A 199 13.67 -5.42 -1.09
N VAL A 200 13.66 -4.10 -1.28
CA VAL A 200 12.81 -3.41 -2.27
C VAL A 200 13.76 -2.71 -3.23
N GLY A 201 13.72 -3.07 -4.52
CA GLY A 201 14.67 -2.59 -5.51
C GLY A 201 14.13 -2.51 -6.92
#